data_AF-A0A1I7RZ79-F1
#
_entry.id   AF-A0A1I7RZ79-F1
#
_cell.length_a   1.000
_cell.length_b   1.000
_cell.length_c   1.000
_cell.angle_alpha   90.00
_cell.angle_beta   90.00
_cell.angle_gamma   90.00
#
_symmetry.space_group_name_H-M   'P 1'
#
loop_
_entity.id
_entity.type
_entity.pdbx_description
1 polymer ?
#
loop_
_entity_poly.entity_id
_entity_poly.type
_entity_poly.pdbx_seq_one_letter_code
_entity_poly.pdbx_strand_id
1 'polypeptide(L)'
;MDSGSESSEAEAWVDFEDMVFDWDRNEKYRKAIEITVQKAKNEQHRADVLDIGSGSGLLSFYSAKADADSVTALEMDPVIFGTSRDIAQRNNLTEKIQFINRISTEYESTFKFNVLVSEMVDSELIGENLITTYRHALKELLSAKVLAVPAKANVYIVPVESDFLRRSSVIPSQIREECVGNQRGLEGQWSELSDDLIRGAEKTLVKSFDLASLQSLAESESISLRIEITNDMVSQIDGVLFFWELDMTGDGSIIISTEPGNSAWRNHWLPMLFPFNDPIMVRQYDFIQITASHDLVSFWFEADFDSNSLGKTLRIRRECSCDWHSIVSPLTINRWNHYEGMDFTETAIQLSLEKSILVLGSHSTLSLHLIHSANIIYHVDSDFRFRQKFQNSTGKLCSNRIKMVDSTDKVPLDQVELIVFDVNSDPTVSPMEFVKILKKIREDAPNIRIFPENLHLQASQIKLGDLSKRRSNYTKVDEFDYTDFVELSRPLPIVFDHHLELLPIWEYENTIISTTKIFDLIGEERPTEIDLKLDDKTDAIIFWWATGELQKDMSTNLDVDDKKIRWRRGSQQWIHFRRDDLAKNLNIQFDLKKWRFRIEEISI
;
A
#
# COMPACT_ATOMS: atom_id res chain seq x y z
N MET A 1 -16.06 -20.98 7.64
CA MET A 1 -14.77 -21.07 8.36
C MET A 1 -13.90 -21.97 7.49
N ASP A 2 -12.69 -21.51 7.17
CA ASP A 2 -11.73 -22.04 6.17
C ASP A 2 -12.00 -21.74 4.69
N SER A 3 -12.16 -20.46 4.33
CA SER A 3 -11.96 -19.99 2.94
C SER A 3 -11.23 -18.64 2.86
N GLY A 4 -10.72 -18.14 3.99
CA GLY A 4 -10.07 -16.83 4.10
C GLY A 4 -8.56 -16.88 4.33
N SER A 5 -7.98 -18.06 4.55
CA SER A 5 -6.52 -18.24 4.70
C SER A 5 -5.82 -18.46 3.36
N GLU A 6 -6.43 -19.21 2.44
CA GLU A 6 -5.84 -19.49 1.12
C GLU A 6 -5.75 -18.23 0.25
N SER A 7 -6.68 -17.27 0.38
CA SER A 7 -6.65 -16.02 -0.38
C SER A 7 -5.58 -15.04 0.12
N SER A 8 -5.36 -14.94 1.44
CA SER A 8 -4.31 -14.11 2.03
C SER A 8 -2.92 -14.68 1.78
N GLU A 9 -2.81 -16.01 1.75
CA GLU A 9 -1.58 -16.68 1.32
C GLU A 9 -1.35 -16.36 -0.16
N ALA A 10 -2.25 -16.68 -1.09
CA ALA A 10 -2.02 -16.38 -2.51
C ALA A 10 -1.70 -14.90 -2.81
N GLU A 11 -2.30 -13.92 -2.10
CA GLU A 11 -1.97 -12.49 -2.21
C GLU A 11 -0.56 -12.16 -1.71
N ALA A 12 -0.14 -12.70 -0.56
CA ALA A 12 1.22 -12.54 -0.06
C ALA A 12 2.27 -13.02 -1.08
N TRP A 13 1.96 -14.06 -1.86
CA TRP A 13 2.87 -14.68 -2.84
C TRP A 13 3.08 -13.83 -4.09
N VAL A 14 2.14 -12.95 -4.43
CA VAL A 14 2.25 -11.98 -5.53
C VAL A 14 3.28 -10.90 -5.21
N ASP A 15 3.36 -10.48 -3.96
CA ASP A 15 4.32 -9.46 -3.54
C ASP A 15 5.76 -9.99 -3.58
N PHE A 16 5.96 -11.30 -3.39
CA PHE A 16 7.27 -11.92 -3.59
C PHE A 16 7.71 -11.95 -5.06
N GLU A 17 6.81 -11.95 -6.05
CA GLU A 17 7.21 -11.91 -7.47
C GLU A 17 7.94 -10.60 -7.80
N ASP A 18 7.41 -9.45 -7.38
CA ASP A 18 8.06 -8.15 -7.61
C ASP A 18 9.46 -8.10 -7.00
N MET A 19 9.61 -8.63 -5.77
CA MET A 19 10.88 -8.71 -5.07
C MET A 19 11.89 -9.63 -5.78
N VAL A 20 11.46 -10.82 -6.20
CA VAL A 20 12.33 -11.80 -6.88
C VAL A 20 12.81 -11.29 -8.24
N PHE A 21 12.00 -10.48 -8.93
CA PHE A 21 12.34 -9.89 -10.22
C PHE A 21 12.91 -8.46 -10.15
N ASP A 22 13.18 -7.92 -8.95
CA ASP A 22 13.93 -6.68 -8.81
C ASP A 22 15.40 -6.90 -9.17
N TRP A 23 15.72 -6.60 -10.43
CA TRP A 23 17.07 -6.71 -10.96
C TRP A 23 18.10 -5.86 -10.23
N ASP A 24 17.74 -4.65 -9.78
CA ASP A 24 18.67 -3.75 -9.10
C ASP A 24 19.04 -4.28 -7.72
N ARG A 25 18.04 -4.77 -6.96
CA ARG A 25 18.24 -5.50 -5.70
C ARG A 25 19.15 -6.70 -5.92
N ASN A 26 18.78 -7.57 -6.85
CA ASN A 26 19.47 -8.83 -7.13
C ASN A 26 20.94 -8.60 -7.49
N GLU A 27 21.21 -7.69 -8.42
CA GLU A 27 22.57 -7.39 -8.88
C GLU A 27 23.45 -6.80 -7.76
N LYS A 28 22.89 -5.95 -6.89
CA LYS A 28 23.62 -5.35 -5.77
C LYS A 28 23.91 -6.36 -4.67
N TYR A 29 22.95 -7.23 -4.34
CA TYR A 29 23.19 -8.35 -3.43
C TYR A 29 24.25 -9.31 -3.99
N ARG A 30 24.13 -9.74 -5.25
CA ARG A 30 25.09 -10.63 -5.90
C ARG A 30 26.52 -10.10 -5.81
N LYS A 31 26.74 -8.85 -6.23
CA LYS A 31 28.07 -8.20 -6.16
C LYS A 31 28.59 -8.09 -4.73
N ALA A 32 27.75 -7.69 -3.79
CA ALA A 32 28.15 -7.51 -2.39
C ALA A 32 28.50 -8.85 -1.71
N ILE A 33 27.73 -9.90 -2.00
CA ILE A 33 28.00 -11.27 -1.54
C ILE A 33 29.34 -11.76 -2.11
N GLU A 34 29.57 -11.59 -3.42
CA GLU A 34 30.86 -11.96 -4.05
C GLU A 34 32.05 -11.28 -3.37
N ILE A 35 31.99 -9.96 -3.16
CA ILE A 35 33.03 -9.20 -2.47
C ILE A 35 33.24 -9.71 -1.04
N THR A 36 32.14 -9.91 -0.30
CA THR A 36 32.18 -10.25 1.12
C THR A 36 32.68 -11.67 1.36
N VAL A 37 32.26 -12.64 0.54
CA VAL A 37 32.76 -14.02 0.60
C VAL A 37 34.26 -14.04 0.30
N GLN A 38 34.71 -13.36 -0.76
CA GLN A 38 36.15 -13.32 -1.08
C GLN A 38 36.96 -12.63 0.02
N LYS A 39 36.43 -11.56 0.62
CA LYS A 39 37.04 -10.91 1.78
C LYS A 39 37.15 -11.85 2.98
N ALA A 40 36.10 -12.60 3.31
CA ALA A 40 36.13 -13.59 4.39
C ALA A 40 37.18 -14.69 4.12
N LYS A 41 37.26 -15.21 2.89
CA LYS A 41 38.30 -16.20 2.52
C LYS A 41 39.71 -15.63 2.64
N ASN A 42 39.93 -14.40 2.20
CA ASN A 42 41.26 -13.77 2.24
C ASN A 42 41.69 -13.39 3.67
N GLU A 43 40.79 -12.87 4.49
CA GLU A 43 41.11 -12.35 5.83
C GLU A 43 40.94 -13.41 6.94
N GLN A 44 40.06 -14.38 6.73
CA GLN A 44 39.64 -15.36 7.74
C GLN A 44 39.84 -16.82 7.29
N HIS A 45 40.42 -17.05 6.10
CA HIS A 45 40.76 -18.36 5.51
C HIS A 45 39.57 -19.25 5.14
N ARG A 46 38.33 -18.80 5.39
CA ARG A 46 37.08 -19.51 5.09
C ARG A 46 35.90 -18.55 5.07
N ALA A 47 34.85 -18.91 4.36
CA ALA A 47 33.56 -18.21 4.33
C ALA A 47 32.42 -19.19 4.65
N ASP A 48 31.95 -19.18 5.89
CA ASP A 48 30.74 -19.86 6.33
C ASP A 48 29.60 -18.86 6.38
N VAL A 49 28.66 -19.02 5.44
CA VAL A 49 27.54 -18.11 5.23
C VAL A 49 26.32 -18.62 5.98
N LEU A 50 25.69 -17.72 6.74
CA LEU A 50 24.33 -17.87 7.25
C LEU A 50 23.42 -16.92 6.49
N ASP A 51 22.43 -17.47 5.80
CA ASP A 51 21.37 -16.75 5.11
C ASP A 51 20.09 -16.82 5.95
N ILE A 52 19.63 -15.69 6.50
CA ILE A 52 18.45 -15.62 7.38
C ILE A 52 17.29 -14.96 6.63
N GLY A 53 16.15 -15.67 6.59
CA GLY A 53 15.01 -15.27 5.75
C GLY A 53 15.31 -15.61 4.30
N SER A 54 15.79 -16.83 4.04
CA SER A 54 16.35 -17.18 2.73
C SER A 54 15.34 -17.15 1.59
N GLY A 55 14.03 -17.16 1.89
CA GLY A 55 12.96 -17.06 0.90
C GLY A 55 13.10 -18.13 -0.17
N SER A 56 13.10 -17.71 -1.44
CA SER A 56 13.31 -18.59 -2.60
C SER A 56 14.72 -19.22 -2.70
N GLY A 57 15.65 -18.82 -1.82
CA GLY A 57 17.04 -19.28 -1.80
C GLY A 57 18.01 -18.46 -2.66
N LEU A 58 17.57 -17.34 -3.26
CA LEU A 58 18.37 -16.57 -4.22
C LEU A 58 19.75 -16.16 -3.68
N LEU A 59 19.76 -15.59 -2.46
CA LEU A 59 21.00 -15.09 -1.85
C LEU A 59 21.95 -16.23 -1.45
N SER A 60 21.38 -17.36 -1.03
CA SER A 60 22.11 -18.61 -0.84
C SER A 60 22.73 -19.14 -2.14
N PHE A 61 22.04 -19.01 -3.29
CA PHE A 61 22.59 -19.39 -4.59
C PHE A 61 23.78 -18.51 -4.99
N TYR A 62 23.67 -17.18 -4.82
CA TYR A 62 24.81 -16.28 -5.04
C TYR A 62 25.99 -16.63 -4.14
N SER A 63 25.73 -16.94 -2.86
CA SER A 63 26.77 -17.34 -1.90
C SER A 63 27.49 -18.62 -2.33
N ALA A 64 26.75 -19.63 -2.81
CA ALA A 64 27.32 -20.89 -3.31
C ALA A 64 28.12 -20.69 -4.62
N LYS A 65 27.71 -19.75 -5.48
CA LYS A 65 28.42 -19.36 -6.71
C LYS A 65 29.68 -18.54 -6.42
N ALA A 66 29.66 -17.71 -5.38
CA ALA A 66 30.81 -16.96 -4.88
C ALA A 66 31.88 -17.84 -4.21
N ASP A 67 31.70 -19.17 -4.23
CA ASP A 67 32.60 -20.17 -3.67
C ASP A 67 32.74 -20.08 -2.14
N ALA A 68 31.63 -19.81 -1.45
CA ALA A 68 31.55 -19.98 0.01
C ALA A 68 31.87 -21.44 0.40
N ASP A 69 32.58 -21.61 1.52
CA ASP A 69 32.97 -22.93 2.04
C ASP A 69 31.77 -23.70 2.61
N SER A 70 30.80 -22.99 3.19
CA SER A 70 29.50 -23.53 3.57
C SER A 70 28.40 -22.48 3.49
N VAL A 71 27.18 -22.89 3.16
CA VAL A 71 25.98 -22.02 3.15
C VAL A 71 24.86 -22.72 3.94
N THR A 72 24.35 -22.06 4.98
CA THR A 72 23.16 -22.48 5.72
C THR A 72 22.04 -21.47 5.48
N ALA A 73 20.91 -21.95 4.94
CA ALA A 73 19.75 -21.14 4.59
C ALA A 73 18.60 -21.44 5.56
N LEU A 74 18.13 -20.41 6.27
CA LEU A 74 17.03 -20.50 7.23
C LEU A 74 15.77 -19.84 6.64
N GLU A 75 14.70 -20.62 6.53
CA GLU A 75 13.38 -20.15 6.10
C GLU A 75 12.32 -20.67 7.06
N MET A 76 11.42 -19.81 7.56
CA MET A 76 10.39 -20.19 8.51
C MET A 76 9.14 -20.75 7.82
N ASP A 77 8.78 -20.24 6.65
CA ASP A 77 7.59 -20.69 5.93
C ASP A 77 7.86 -22.06 5.28
N PRO A 78 7.10 -23.12 5.64
CA PRO A 78 7.35 -24.46 5.15
C PRO A 78 7.13 -24.63 3.65
N VAL A 79 6.26 -23.81 3.04
CA VAL A 79 5.97 -23.87 1.60
C VAL A 79 7.11 -23.21 0.84
N ILE A 80 7.50 -21.99 1.19
CA ILE A 80 8.64 -21.27 0.59
C ILE A 80 9.94 -22.07 0.78
N PHE A 81 10.13 -22.67 1.96
CA PHE A 81 11.23 -23.59 2.23
C PHE A 81 11.24 -24.80 1.28
N GLY A 82 10.08 -25.42 1.04
CA GLY A 82 9.97 -26.52 0.08
C GLY A 82 10.38 -26.08 -1.32
N THR A 83 9.83 -24.96 -1.77
CA THR A 83 10.06 -24.38 -3.09
C THR A 83 11.52 -24.01 -3.31
N SER A 84 12.19 -23.39 -2.34
CA SER A 84 13.62 -23.05 -2.46
C SER A 84 14.51 -24.27 -2.65
N ARG A 85 14.16 -25.42 -2.05
CA ARG A 85 14.87 -26.69 -2.26
C ARG A 85 14.64 -27.27 -3.65
N ASP A 86 13.42 -27.16 -4.17
CA ASP A 86 13.09 -27.61 -5.52
C ASP A 86 13.83 -26.76 -6.57
N ILE A 87 13.87 -25.43 -6.38
CA ILE A 87 14.68 -24.51 -7.19
C ILE A 87 16.16 -24.88 -7.11
N ALA A 88 16.69 -25.14 -5.90
CA ALA A 88 18.08 -25.53 -5.72
C ALA A 88 18.41 -26.84 -6.46
N GLN A 89 17.50 -27.80 -6.46
CA GLN A 89 17.64 -29.06 -7.18
C GLN A 89 17.66 -28.85 -8.70
N ARG A 90 16.74 -28.03 -9.24
CA ARG A 90 16.70 -27.70 -10.67
C ARG A 90 17.99 -27.00 -11.13
N ASN A 91 18.62 -26.23 -10.24
CA ASN A 91 19.85 -25.49 -10.51
C ASN A 91 21.13 -26.23 -10.11
N ASN A 92 21.06 -27.49 -9.66
CA ASN A 92 22.20 -28.31 -9.22
C ASN A 92 23.01 -27.69 -8.05
N LEU A 93 22.32 -27.08 -7.08
CA LEU A 93 22.93 -26.41 -5.92
C LEU A 93 22.71 -27.11 -4.58
N THR A 94 21.92 -28.19 -4.55
CA THR A 94 21.53 -28.91 -3.32
C THR A 94 22.72 -29.42 -2.49
N GLU A 95 23.85 -29.76 -3.13
CA GLU A 95 25.04 -30.26 -2.40
C GLU A 95 25.82 -29.16 -1.67
N LYS A 96 25.67 -27.89 -2.08
CA LYS A 96 26.43 -26.76 -1.51
C LYS A 96 25.69 -26.02 -0.41
N ILE A 97 24.37 -26.20 -0.30
CA ILE A 97 23.50 -25.39 0.56
C ILE A 97 22.71 -26.31 1.50
N GLN A 98 22.84 -26.04 2.80
CA GLN A 98 22.03 -26.67 3.82
C GLN A 98 20.77 -25.83 4.09
N PHE A 99 19.63 -26.31 3.62
CA PHE A 99 18.33 -25.68 3.88
C PHE A 99 17.74 -26.19 5.20
N ILE A 100 17.25 -25.29 6.04
CA ILE A 100 16.64 -25.60 7.34
C ILE A 100 15.32 -24.82 7.48
N ASN A 101 14.21 -25.54 7.67
CA ASN A 101 12.92 -24.92 7.96
C ASN A 101 12.85 -24.54 9.44
N ARG A 102 13.24 -23.30 9.78
CA ARG A 102 13.22 -22.78 11.15
C ARG A 102 13.37 -21.26 11.15
N ILE A 103 12.75 -20.61 12.13
CA ILE A 103 13.08 -19.23 12.48
C ILE A 103 14.48 -19.17 13.12
N SER A 104 15.24 -18.11 12.80
CA SER A 104 16.63 -17.97 13.25
C SER A 104 16.80 -17.90 14.77
N THR A 105 15.81 -17.36 15.49
CA THR A 105 15.79 -17.27 16.97
C THR A 105 15.62 -18.61 17.68
N GLU A 106 15.23 -19.65 16.94
CA GLU A 106 15.11 -21.03 17.46
C GLU A 106 16.21 -21.94 16.90
N TYR A 107 17.07 -21.44 16.01
CA TYR A 107 18.16 -22.21 15.44
C TYR A 107 19.34 -22.28 16.39
N GLU A 108 19.85 -23.50 16.58
CA GLU A 108 21.05 -23.77 17.36
C GLU A 108 22.12 -24.33 16.45
N SER A 109 23.33 -23.78 16.53
CA SER A 109 24.48 -24.26 15.76
C SER A 109 25.64 -24.60 16.70
N THR A 110 26.36 -25.68 16.39
CA THR A 110 27.57 -26.07 17.13
C THR A 110 28.80 -25.26 16.73
N PHE A 111 28.70 -24.42 15.69
CA PHE A 111 29.76 -23.53 15.21
C PHE A 111 29.20 -22.15 14.87
N LYS A 112 30.08 -21.14 14.79
CA LYS A 112 29.71 -19.76 14.48
C LYS A 112 30.01 -19.44 13.01
N PHE A 113 29.07 -18.75 12.34
CA PHE A 113 29.24 -18.28 10.97
C PHE A 113 30.05 -16.98 10.94
N ASN A 114 30.77 -16.72 9.85
CA ASN A 114 31.57 -15.49 9.69
C ASN A 114 31.12 -14.59 8.54
N VAL A 115 30.11 -15.02 7.78
CA VAL A 115 29.38 -14.18 6.85
C VAL A 115 27.89 -14.28 7.16
N LEU A 116 27.23 -13.14 7.36
CA LEU A 116 25.78 -13.03 7.46
C LEU A 116 25.25 -12.43 6.16
N VAL A 117 24.25 -13.08 5.57
CA VAL A 117 23.45 -12.52 4.47
C VAL A 117 22.00 -12.54 4.94
N SER A 118 21.29 -11.43 4.77
CA SER A 118 19.85 -11.41 5.09
C SER A 118 19.19 -10.23 4.41
N GLU A 119 18.02 -10.49 3.86
CA GLU A 119 17.11 -9.48 3.33
C GLU A 119 15.80 -9.63 4.09
N MET A 120 15.75 -8.98 5.25
CA MET A 120 14.59 -8.90 6.15
C MET A 120 14.32 -7.42 6.40
N VAL A 121 14.00 -6.70 5.32
CA VAL A 121 13.76 -5.26 5.33
C VAL A 121 12.46 -4.97 4.61
N ASP A 122 11.68 -4.05 5.16
CA ASP A 122 10.45 -3.53 4.56
C ASP A 122 10.57 -2.04 4.23
N SER A 123 9.48 -1.41 3.81
CA SER A 123 9.38 0.04 3.59
C SER A 123 9.84 0.86 4.83
N GLU A 124 9.61 0.35 6.04
CA GLU A 124 10.04 0.97 7.31
C GLU A 124 11.44 0.51 7.78
N LEU A 125 12.16 -0.28 6.97
CA LEU A 125 13.44 -0.96 7.23
C LEU A 125 13.38 -2.05 8.33
N ILE A 126 12.72 -1.77 9.45
CA ILE A 126 12.77 -2.60 10.66
C ILE A 126 11.50 -3.40 10.94
N GLY A 127 10.41 -3.19 10.17
CA GLY A 127 9.09 -3.78 10.47
C GLY A 127 9.04 -5.30 10.33
N GLU A 128 9.98 -5.90 9.60
CA GLU A 128 10.18 -7.35 9.52
C GLU A 128 11.09 -7.92 10.62
N ASN A 129 11.11 -7.30 11.81
CA ASN A 129 11.89 -7.75 12.97
C ASN A 129 13.41 -7.79 12.74
N LEU A 130 13.95 -6.96 11.83
CA LEU A 130 15.38 -6.86 11.54
C LEU A 130 16.22 -6.78 12.83
N ILE A 131 15.87 -5.86 13.73
CA ILE A 131 16.62 -5.61 14.96
C ILE A 131 16.67 -6.89 15.82
N THR A 132 15.53 -7.52 16.05
CA THR A 132 15.44 -8.75 16.86
C THR A 132 16.28 -9.88 16.26
N THR A 133 16.13 -10.12 14.95
CA THR A 133 16.83 -11.18 14.23
C THR A 133 18.34 -10.99 14.28
N TYR A 134 18.84 -9.81 13.91
CA TYR A 134 20.28 -9.55 13.88
C TYR A 134 20.88 -9.57 15.28
N ARG A 135 20.18 -9.04 16.30
CA ARG A 135 20.64 -9.12 17.70
C ARG A 135 20.79 -10.56 18.18
N HIS A 136 19.84 -11.44 17.85
CA HIS A 136 19.94 -12.86 18.17
C HIS A 136 21.12 -13.49 17.44
N ALA A 137 21.21 -13.31 16.12
CA ALA A 137 22.28 -13.89 15.31
C ALA A 137 23.67 -13.46 15.81
N LEU A 138 23.87 -12.17 16.11
CA LEU A 138 25.15 -11.66 16.63
C LEU A 138 25.55 -12.26 17.99
N LYS A 139 24.59 -12.62 18.84
CA LYS A 139 24.86 -13.26 20.13
C LYS A 139 25.10 -14.77 19.97
N GLU A 140 24.22 -15.44 19.23
CA GLU A 140 24.07 -16.89 19.30
C GLU A 140 24.60 -17.63 18.07
N LEU A 141 24.70 -17.00 16.90
CA LEU A 141 25.01 -17.68 15.63
C LEU A 141 26.30 -17.20 14.96
N LEU A 142 26.67 -15.94 15.15
CA LEU A 142 27.75 -15.30 14.39
C LEU A 142 29.05 -15.19 15.20
N SER A 143 30.17 -15.16 14.47
CA SER A 143 31.50 -14.95 15.04
C SER A 143 31.76 -13.47 15.34
N ALA A 144 32.74 -13.18 16.19
CA ALA A 144 33.07 -11.81 16.58
C ALA A 144 33.62 -10.93 15.45
N LYS A 145 34.01 -11.52 14.31
CA LYS A 145 34.50 -10.81 13.11
C LYS A 145 33.58 -11.03 11.91
N VAL A 146 32.29 -11.21 12.15
CA VAL A 146 31.31 -11.41 11.09
C VAL A 146 31.33 -10.25 10.10
N LEU A 147 31.20 -10.58 8.82
CA LEU A 147 30.92 -9.62 7.75
C LEU A 147 29.44 -9.79 7.37
N ALA A 148 28.68 -8.70 7.34
CA ALA A 148 27.26 -8.71 7.01
C ALA A 148 27.00 -8.15 5.60
N VAL A 149 26.03 -8.72 4.91
CA VAL A 149 25.44 -8.20 3.68
C VAL A 149 23.92 -8.11 3.88
N PRO A 150 23.34 -6.89 3.93
CA PRO A 150 24.01 -5.58 3.88
C PRO A 150 24.92 -5.32 5.10
N ALA A 151 25.90 -4.42 4.96
CA ALA A 151 26.83 -4.08 6.04
C ALA A 151 26.25 -2.99 6.96
N LYS A 152 25.58 -1.98 6.37
CA LYS A 152 24.88 -0.95 7.11
C LYS A 152 23.52 -0.64 6.49
N ALA A 153 22.60 -0.16 7.33
CA ALA A 153 21.33 0.42 6.91
C ALA A 153 21.21 1.86 7.44
N ASN A 154 20.97 2.82 6.55
CA ASN A 154 20.89 4.24 6.86
C ASN A 154 19.46 4.71 6.67
N VAL A 155 18.89 5.35 7.69
CA VAL A 155 17.54 5.92 7.65
C VAL A 155 17.62 7.43 7.45
N TYR A 156 16.84 7.95 6.51
CA TYR A 156 16.79 9.36 6.17
C TYR A 156 15.39 9.92 6.30
N ILE A 157 15.32 11.21 6.61
CA ILE A 157 14.07 11.99 6.54
C ILE A 157 14.26 13.29 5.76
N VAL A 158 13.15 13.79 5.21
CA VAL A 158 13.03 15.12 4.61
C VAL A 158 11.71 15.75 5.11
N PRO A 159 11.73 16.95 5.71
CA PRO A 159 10.49 17.66 6.02
C PRO A 159 9.79 18.10 4.72
N VAL A 160 8.46 17.92 4.64
CA VAL A 160 7.71 18.14 3.40
C VAL A 160 6.45 18.97 3.62
N GLU A 161 6.12 19.79 2.63
CA GLU A 161 4.78 20.34 2.40
C GLU A 161 4.05 19.44 1.40
N SER A 162 2.81 19.03 1.69
CA SER A 162 1.97 18.21 0.81
C SER A 162 0.49 18.33 1.17
N ASP A 163 -0.32 18.75 0.20
CA ASP A 163 -1.78 18.79 0.35
C ASP A 163 -2.37 17.38 0.45
N PHE A 164 -1.82 16.42 -0.30
CA PHE A 164 -2.21 15.02 -0.17
C PHE A 164 -2.00 14.51 1.26
N LEU A 165 -0.80 14.69 1.84
CA LEU A 165 -0.47 14.17 3.16
C LEU A 165 -1.36 14.79 4.25
N ARG A 166 -1.59 16.11 4.17
CA ARG A 166 -2.49 16.82 5.07
C ARG A 166 -3.93 16.32 4.95
N ARG A 167 -4.46 16.18 3.73
CA ARG A 167 -5.82 15.66 3.52
C ARG A 167 -5.98 14.19 3.92
N SER A 168 -4.91 13.40 3.85
CA SER A 168 -4.94 11.98 4.23
C SER A 168 -4.86 11.74 5.74
N SER A 169 -4.62 12.79 6.54
CA SER A 169 -4.38 12.67 7.99
C SER A 169 -5.33 13.51 8.84
N VAL A 170 -5.79 14.67 8.35
CA VAL A 170 -6.65 15.57 9.14
C VAL A 170 -8.12 15.15 9.02
N ILE A 171 -8.77 14.88 10.16
CA ILE A 171 -10.21 14.59 10.20
C ILE A 171 -11.01 15.86 9.87
N PRO A 172 -12.10 15.78 9.05
CA PRO A 172 -12.94 16.93 8.71
C PRO A 172 -13.41 17.70 9.95
N SER A 173 -13.38 19.03 9.88
CA SER A 173 -13.64 19.91 11.03
C SER A 173 -15.00 19.67 11.71
N GLN A 174 -16.01 19.21 10.96
CA GLN A 174 -17.33 18.88 11.44
C GLN A 174 -17.33 17.71 12.44
N ILE A 175 -16.37 16.80 12.36
CA ILE A 175 -16.28 15.60 13.22
C ILE A 175 -14.90 15.45 13.87
N ARG A 176 -14.06 16.47 13.77
CA ARG A 176 -12.69 16.48 14.32
C ARG A 176 -12.74 16.50 15.84
N GLU A 177 -11.94 15.63 16.43
CA GLU A 177 -11.65 15.55 17.87
C GLU A 177 -10.16 15.79 18.09
N GLU A 178 -9.77 16.13 19.32
CA GLU A 178 -8.35 16.25 19.67
C GLU A 178 -7.67 14.87 19.59
N CYS A 179 -6.63 14.78 18.77
CA CYS A 179 -5.93 13.54 18.47
C CYS A 179 -4.50 13.84 18.04
N VAL A 180 -3.59 12.91 18.30
CA VAL A 180 -2.20 12.94 17.79
C VAL A 180 -2.09 12.55 16.32
N GLY A 181 -3.19 12.15 15.68
CA GLY A 181 -3.23 11.73 14.28
C GLY A 181 -2.85 10.27 14.05
N ASN A 182 -2.68 9.91 12.78
CA ASN A 182 -2.08 8.64 12.40
C ASN A 182 -0.55 8.73 12.55
N GLN A 183 0.02 7.95 13.47
CA GLN A 183 1.47 7.86 13.66
C GLN A 183 2.12 6.71 12.86
N ARG A 184 1.42 6.11 11.91
CA ARG A 184 1.99 5.13 10.97
C ARG A 184 2.38 5.84 9.68
N GLY A 185 3.51 5.44 9.11
CA GLY A 185 3.93 5.90 7.80
C GLY A 185 2.93 5.44 6.72
N LEU A 186 2.70 6.30 5.74
CA LEU A 186 1.95 5.99 4.53
C LEU A 186 2.94 5.51 3.47
N GLU A 187 2.87 4.25 3.11
CA GLU A 187 3.65 3.68 2.01
C GLU A 187 3.03 4.03 0.66
N GLY A 188 3.87 4.34 -0.33
CA GLY A 188 3.40 4.59 -1.69
C GLY A 188 4.49 5.10 -2.64
N GLN A 189 4.14 5.18 -3.92
CA GLN A 189 5.06 5.63 -4.98
C GLN A 189 5.15 7.17 -5.01
N TRP A 190 5.77 7.76 -3.98
CA TRP A 190 5.79 9.21 -3.78
C TRP A 190 6.59 10.00 -4.81
N SER A 191 7.28 9.35 -5.75
CA SER A 191 7.80 10.00 -6.96
C SER A 191 6.68 10.59 -7.83
N GLU A 192 5.49 9.97 -7.86
CA GLU A 192 4.33 10.44 -8.63
C GLU A 192 3.63 11.65 -7.99
N LEU A 193 4.00 12.00 -6.75
CA LEU A 193 3.55 13.21 -6.04
C LEU A 193 4.47 14.41 -6.25
N SER A 194 5.41 14.38 -7.20
CA SER A 194 6.45 15.42 -7.32
C SER A 194 5.94 16.87 -7.49
N ASP A 195 4.70 17.09 -7.94
CA ASP A 195 4.07 18.42 -8.02
C ASP A 195 3.31 18.85 -6.74
N ASP A 196 3.06 17.94 -5.79
CA ASP A 196 2.44 18.21 -4.47
C ASP A 196 3.41 18.05 -3.30
N LEU A 197 4.42 17.19 -3.42
CA LEU A 197 5.36 16.86 -2.36
C LEU A 197 6.59 17.78 -2.43
N ILE A 198 6.50 18.96 -1.83
CA ILE A 198 7.57 19.96 -1.82
C ILE A 198 8.52 19.68 -0.66
N ARG A 199 9.78 19.36 -0.98
CA ARG A 199 10.85 19.13 0.02
C ARG A 199 11.29 20.45 0.64
N GLY A 200 11.19 20.57 1.97
CA GLY A 200 11.60 21.77 2.72
C GLY A 200 13.11 21.88 2.94
N ALA A 201 13.83 20.76 2.91
CA ALA A 201 15.28 20.68 3.10
C ALA A 201 15.89 19.50 2.32
N GLU A 202 17.21 19.43 2.31
CA GLU A 202 17.96 18.23 1.89
C GLU A 202 17.72 17.05 2.85
N LYS A 203 17.98 15.82 2.37
CA LYS A 203 17.83 14.62 3.20
C LYS A 203 18.76 14.66 4.42
N THR A 204 18.20 14.32 5.58
CA THR A 204 18.92 14.30 6.86
C THR A 204 19.03 12.86 7.36
N LEU A 205 20.25 12.42 7.67
CA LEU A 205 20.50 11.10 8.27
C LEU A 205 19.94 11.07 9.70
N VAL A 206 19.00 10.17 9.96
CA VAL A 206 18.48 9.89 11.29
C VAL A 206 19.41 8.95 12.04
N LYS A 207 19.67 7.78 11.46
CA LYS A 207 20.42 6.70 12.10
C LYS A 207 21.12 5.83 11.07
N SER A 208 22.32 5.39 11.39
CA SER A 208 23.06 4.36 10.66
C SER A 208 23.17 3.13 11.55
N PHE A 209 22.54 2.03 11.13
CA PHE A 209 22.64 0.72 11.75
C PHE A 209 23.83 -0.03 11.16
N ASP A 210 24.85 -0.30 11.98
CA ASP A 210 25.92 -1.25 11.67
C ASP A 210 25.42 -2.66 12.00
N LEU A 211 25.14 -3.43 10.95
CA LEU A 211 24.48 -4.73 11.04
C LEU A 211 25.40 -5.84 11.56
N ALA A 212 26.71 -5.56 11.68
CA ALA A 212 27.67 -6.43 12.35
C ALA A 212 27.90 -6.04 13.83
N SER A 213 27.21 -5.01 14.36
CA SER A 213 27.44 -4.46 15.68
C SER A 213 26.21 -4.45 16.57
N LEU A 214 26.25 -5.26 17.64
CA LEU A 214 25.15 -5.36 18.62
C LEU A 214 24.84 -4.02 19.31
N GLN A 215 25.82 -3.13 19.44
CA GLN A 215 25.64 -1.81 20.05
C GLN A 215 24.85 -0.86 19.14
N SER A 216 24.95 -1.03 17.82
CA SER A 216 24.23 -0.20 16.86
C SER A 216 22.72 -0.53 16.81
N LEU A 217 22.40 -1.80 17.07
CA LEU A 217 21.05 -2.37 17.08
C LEU A 217 20.37 -2.22 18.45
N ALA A 218 20.15 -0.99 18.89
CA ALA A 218 19.36 -0.69 20.09
C ALA A 218 17.90 -1.14 19.91
N GLU A 219 17.26 -1.64 20.97
CA GLU A 219 15.86 -2.09 20.91
C GLU A 219 14.86 -0.93 20.84
N SER A 220 15.28 0.25 21.31
CA SER A 220 14.53 1.50 21.20
C SER A 220 15.47 2.70 21.33
N GLU A 221 15.26 3.75 20.56
CA GLU A 221 16.05 4.98 20.63
C GLU A 221 15.20 6.20 20.20
N SER A 222 15.54 7.38 20.71
CA SER A 222 15.01 8.68 20.24
C SER A 222 16.18 9.60 19.87
N ILE A 223 16.11 10.17 18.67
CA ILE A 223 17.13 11.03 18.07
C ILE A 223 16.47 12.36 17.69
N SER A 224 16.92 13.47 18.28
CA SER A 224 16.44 14.81 17.94
C SER A 224 17.35 15.46 16.90
N LEU A 225 16.76 15.85 15.79
CA LEU A 225 17.39 16.49 14.64
C LEU A 225 16.94 17.94 14.56
N ARG A 226 17.87 18.87 14.39
CA ARG A 226 17.59 20.28 14.10
C ARG A 226 17.81 20.49 12.61
N ILE A 227 16.74 20.74 11.87
CA ILE A 227 16.76 20.86 10.40
C ILE A 227 16.45 22.30 10.01
N GLU A 228 17.29 22.89 9.17
CA GLU A 228 17.08 24.21 8.56
C GLU A 228 16.21 24.08 7.31
N ILE A 229 15.17 24.90 7.21
CA ILE A 229 14.33 24.96 6.00
C ILE A 229 15.07 25.77 4.94
N THR A 230 15.45 25.12 3.85
CA THR A 230 16.24 25.75 2.77
C THR A 230 15.40 26.15 1.56
N ASN A 231 14.25 25.52 1.37
CA ASN A 231 13.35 25.79 0.24
C ASN A 231 12.41 26.97 0.55
N ASP A 232 12.44 28.02 -0.28
CA ASP A 232 11.61 29.22 -0.13
C ASP A 232 10.17 29.07 -0.63
N MET A 233 9.89 27.98 -1.36
CA MET A 233 8.53 27.62 -1.78
C MET A 233 7.70 26.99 -0.66
N VAL A 234 8.36 26.54 0.42
CA VAL A 234 7.69 25.92 1.57
C VAL A 234 7.23 26.98 2.56
N SER A 235 5.95 26.90 2.91
CA SER A 235 5.26 27.76 3.87
C SER A 235 4.85 27.00 5.14
N GLN A 236 4.75 25.68 5.05
CA GLN A 236 4.42 24.81 6.18
C GLN A 236 5.01 23.41 6.01
N ILE A 237 5.23 22.72 7.13
CA ILE A 237 5.62 21.32 7.15
C ILE A 237 4.42 20.47 7.59
N ASP A 238 3.94 19.63 6.67
CA ASP A 238 2.81 18.73 6.87
C ASP A 238 3.26 17.35 7.41
N GLY A 239 4.55 17.05 7.37
CA GLY A 239 5.10 15.78 7.83
C GLY A 239 6.54 15.57 7.40
N VAL A 240 6.98 14.30 7.41
CA VAL A 240 8.28 13.89 6.89
C VAL A 240 8.14 12.79 5.83
N LEU A 241 8.90 12.94 4.76
CA LEU A 241 9.24 11.86 3.85
C LEU A 241 10.36 11.03 4.49
N PHE A 242 10.15 9.73 4.60
CA PHE A 242 11.04 8.74 5.16
C PHE A 242 11.46 7.75 4.07
N PHE A 243 12.73 7.39 4.06
CA PHE A 243 13.29 6.34 3.22
C PHE A 243 14.62 5.86 3.81
N TRP A 244 15.17 4.81 3.24
CA TRP A 244 16.42 4.21 3.71
C TRP A 244 17.38 3.86 2.57
N GLU A 245 18.63 3.65 2.95
CA GLU A 245 19.69 3.15 2.07
C GLU A 245 20.40 1.97 2.73
N LEU A 246 20.62 0.90 1.98
CA LEU A 246 21.51 -0.19 2.39
C LEU A 246 22.89 0.04 1.77
N ASP A 247 23.88 0.21 2.63
CA ASP A 247 25.29 0.15 2.25
C ASP A 247 25.73 -1.30 2.31
N MET A 248 25.79 -1.93 1.13
CA MET A 248 25.94 -3.37 1.00
C MET A 248 27.32 -3.86 1.44
N THR A 249 28.35 -3.00 1.33
CA THR A 249 29.77 -3.32 1.59
C THR A 249 30.35 -2.54 2.78
N GLY A 250 29.66 -1.51 3.25
CA GLY A 250 30.02 -0.70 4.42
C GLY A 250 30.94 0.49 4.12
N ASP A 251 31.40 0.60 2.87
CA ASP A 251 32.27 1.66 2.34
C ASP A 251 31.55 2.61 1.37
N GLY A 252 30.24 2.41 1.17
CA GLY A 252 29.42 3.23 0.28
C GLY A 252 29.60 2.94 -1.21
N SER A 253 30.31 1.88 -1.60
CA SER A 253 30.55 1.55 -3.02
C SER A 253 29.33 0.92 -3.70
N ILE A 254 28.49 0.20 -2.96
CA ILE A 254 27.28 -0.43 -3.46
C ILE A 254 26.11 -0.03 -2.55
N ILE A 255 25.20 0.79 -3.08
CA ILE A 255 24.03 1.30 -2.35
C ILE A 255 22.73 0.83 -3.00
N ILE A 256 21.85 0.23 -2.22
CA ILE A 256 20.40 0.14 -2.53
C ILE A 256 19.72 1.31 -1.83
N SER A 257 18.88 2.08 -2.52
CA SER A 257 18.13 3.20 -1.95
C SER A 257 16.65 3.04 -2.23
N THR A 258 15.80 3.49 -1.30
CA THR A 258 14.35 3.69 -1.48
C THR A 258 13.98 5.16 -1.62
N GLU A 259 14.97 6.04 -1.84
CA GLU A 259 14.70 7.46 -2.06
C GLU A 259 13.81 7.68 -3.30
N PRO A 260 12.66 8.39 -3.19
CA PRO A 260 11.81 8.63 -4.33
C PRO A 260 12.53 9.45 -5.40
N GLY A 261 12.48 8.98 -6.65
CA GLY A 261 13.10 9.62 -7.82
C GLY A 261 14.59 9.34 -8.03
N ASN A 262 15.26 8.71 -7.06
CA ASN A 262 16.71 8.38 -7.12
C ASN A 262 16.99 6.87 -6.97
N SER A 263 15.96 6.03 -7.10
CA SER A 263 16.02 4.58 -6.94
C SER A 263 15.48 3.86 -8.18
N ALA A 264 15.86 2.58 -8.34
CA ALA A 264 15.20 1.72 -9.31
C ALA A 264 13.75 1.47 -8.87
N TRP A 265 12.83 1.44 -9.82
CA TRP A 265 11.42 1.18 -9.51
C TRP A 265 11.24 -0.22 -8.91
N ARG A 266 10.42 -0.30 -7.87
CA ARG A 266 10.01 -1.51 -7.15
C ARG A 266 8.72 -1.22 -6.37
N ASN A 267 8.01 -2.26 -5.94
CA ASN A 267 6.77 -2.12 -5.17
C ASN A 267 6.81 -2.78 -3.79
N HIS A 268 7.75 -3.70 -3.54
CA HIS A 268 7.94 -4.34 -2.22
C HIS A 268 8.66 -3.44 -1.20
N TRP A 269 9.43 -2.45 -1.65
CA TRP A 269 10.01 -1.41 -0.78
C TRP A 269 9.62 -0.03 -1.26
N LEU A 270 8.80 0.66 -0.47
CA LEU A 270 8.30 1.98 -0.80
C LEU A 270 8.81 3.02 0.20
N PRO A 271 9.05 4.26 -0.25
CA PRO A 271 9.23 5.36 0.68
C PRO A 271 7.93 5.60 1.46
N MET A 272 8.05 6.25 2.62
CA MET A 272 6.92 6.49 3.51
C MET A 272 6.71 7.98 3.78
N LEU A 273 5.45 8.40 3.94
CA LEU A 273 5.11 9.72 4.46
C LEU A 273 4.54 9.60 5.87
N PHE A 274 5.16 10.27 6.84
CA PHE A 274 4.65 10.36 8.20
C PHE A 274 3.99 11.73 8.39
N PRO A 275 2.66 11.80 8.56
CA PRO A 275 1.97 13.07 8.72
C PRO A 275 2.20 13.68 10.10
N PHE A 276 2.23 15.00 10.16
CA PHE A 276 2.01 15.75 11.39
C PHE A 276 0.52 16.12 11.48
N ASN A 277 -0.09 15.88 12.63
CA ASN A 277 -1.51 16.17 12.83
C ASN A 277 -1.85 17.66 12.68
N ASP A 278 -0.90 18.51 13.05
CA ASP A 278 -1.00 19.96 12.92
C ASP A 278 0.22 20.45 12.12
N PRO A 279 0.01 21.07 10.94
CA PRO A 279 1.10 21.60 10.13
C PRO A 279 1.91 22.65 10.88
N ILE A 280 3.23 22.63 10.70
CA ILE A 280 4.13 23.60 11.31
C ILE A 280 4.41 24.70 10.30
N MET A 281 3.91 25.90 10.55
CA MET A 281 4.21 27.07 9.72
C MET A 281 5.69 27.42 9.80
N VAL A 282 6.33 27.61 8.64
CA VAL A 282 7.77 27.89 8.53
C VAL A 282 8.06 28.94 7.46
N ARG A 283 9.28 29.46 7.49
CA ARG A 283 9.89 30.28 6.43
C ARG A 283 11.26 29.72 6.09
N GLN A 284 11.79 30.13 4.95
CA GLN A 284 13.19 29.86 4.62
C GLN A 284 14.10 30.36 5.77
N TYR A 285 15.08 29.53 6.13
CA TYR A 285 16.02 29.68 7.24
C TYR A 285 15.44 29.51 8.65
N ASP A 286 14.16 29.16 8.78
CA ASP A 286 13.64 28.67 10.07
C ASP A 286 14.25 27.30 10.39
N PHE A 287 14.35 27.01 11.68
CA PHE A 287 14.78 25.70 12.18
C PHE A 287 13.60 24.96 12.80
N ILE A 288 13.38 23.73 12.36
CA ILE A 288 12.46 22.80 13.00
C ILE A 288 13.25 21.76 13.80
N GLN A 289 12.72 21.35 14.95
CA GLN A 289 13.24 20.20 15.67
C GLN A 289 12.34 19.00 15.39
N ILE A 290 12.90 17.95 14.78
CA ILE A 290 12.21 16.68 14.58
C ILE A 290 12.84 15.63 15.48
N THR A 291 12.05 15.00 16.33
CA THR A 291 12.46 13.83 17.12
C THR A 291 11.99 12.57 16.42
N ALA A 292 12.94 11.84 15.85
CA ALA A 292 12.72 10.50 15.31
C ALA A 292 12.89 9.48 16.42
N SER A 293 11.93 8.59 16.60
CA SER A 293 12.02 7.52 17.58
C SER A 293 11.69 6.19 16.93
N HIS A 294 12.25 5.11 17.46
CA HIS A 294 11.92 3.77 17.03
C HIS A 294 11.87 2.79 18.20
N ASP A 295 11.14 1.70 17.99
CA ASP A 295 11.22 0.48 18.79
C ASP A 295 11.84 -0.65 17.95
N LEU A 296 11.43 -1.90 18.20
CA LEU A 296 11.93 -3.05 17.45
C LEU A 296 11.40 -3.14 16.02
N VAL A 297 10.25 -2.52 15.72
CA VAL A 297 9.48 -2.74 14.48
C VAL A 297 8.85 -1.49 13.88
N SER A 298 8.89 -0.33 14.54
CA SER A 298 8.28 0.89 14.01
C SER A 298 9.11 2.14 14.31
N PHE A 299 9.03 3.11 13.40
CA PHE A 299 9.42 4.50 13.59
C PHE A 299 8.19 5.38 13.88
N TRP A 300 8.43 6.51 14.57
CA TRP A 300 7.48 7.61 14.69
C TRP A 300 8.23 8.94 14.83
N PHE A 301 7.55 10.02 14.45
CA PHE A 301 8.14 11.35 14.39
C PHE A 301 7.27 12.33 15.15
N GLU A 302 7.92 13.16 15.96
CA GLU A 302 7.32 14.33 16.59
C GLU A 302 8.10 15.56 16.15
N ALA A 303 7.41 16.67 15.91
CA ALA A 303 8.07 17.91 15.50
C ALA A 303 7.59 19.08 16.36
N ASP A 304 8.54 19.94 16.73
CA ASP A 304 8.30 21.15 17.50
C ASP A 304 9.01 22.33 16.80
N PHE A 305 8.35 23.50 16.78
CA PHE A 305 8.96 24.73 16.29
C PHE A 305 9.93 25.29 17.35
N ASP A 306 11.20 25.45 16.99
CA ASP A 306 12.27 26.10 17.77
C ASP A 306 12.29 25.73 19.28
N SER A 307 12.01 24.46 19.62
CA SER A 307 12.15 24.00 21.00
C SER A 307 13.64 23.83 21.32
N ASN A 308 14.18 24.66 22.22
CA ASN A 308 15.56 24.47 22.74
C ASN A 308 15.66 23.28 23.73
N SER A 309 14.60 22.49 23.92
CA SER A 309 14.62 21.30 24.75
C SER A 309 15.23 20.11 24.00
N LEU A 310 16.56 20.07 23.98
CA LEU A 310 17.35 18.87 23.67
C LEU A 310 17.23 17.86 24.84
N GLY A 311 16.03 17.36 25.07
CA GLY A 311 15.78 16.34 26.08
C GLY A 311 16.02 14.95 25.51
N LYS A 312 17.01 14.21 26.03
CA LYS A 312 17.24 12.78 25.75
C LYS A 312 16.18 11.86 26.40
N THR A 313 14.93 12.30 26.44
CA THR A 313 13.84 11.48 27.01
C THR A 313 13.28 10.63 25.89
N LEU A 314 13.33 9.30 26.06
CA LEU A 314 12.67 8.38 25.16
C LEU A 314 11.21 8.80 24.98
N ARG A 315 10.79 9.07 23.75
CA ARG A 315 9.43 9.50 23.43
C ARG A 315 8.59 8.27 23.14
N ILE A 316 7.69 7.91 24.04
CA ILE A 316 6.77 6.77 23.82
C ILE A 316 5.81 7.13 22.68
N ARG A 317 5.62 6.21 21.72
CA ARG A 317 4.64 6.35 20.64
C ARG A 317 3.25 6.64 21.21
N ARG A 318 2.57 7.64 20.67
CA ARG A 318 1.21 8.00 21.11
C ARG A 318 0.20 7.38 20.16
N GLU A 319 -0.78 6.68 20.70
CA GLU A 319 -1.85 6.10 19.89
C GLU A 319 -2.92 7.15 19.55
N CYS A 320 -3.61 6.94 18.43
CA CYS A 320 -4.78 7.72 18.05
C CYS A 320 -5.83 7.65 19.17
N SER A 321 -6.32 8.81 19.61
CA SER A 321 -7.35 8.93 20.65
C SER A 321 -8.75 9.22 20.12
N CYS A 322 -8.89 9.50 18.82
CA CYS A 322 -10.18 9.83 18.22
C CYS A 322 -10.87 8.66 17.53
N ASP A 323 -10.31 7.45 17.53
CA ASP A 323 -10.76 6.25 16.81
C ASP A 323 -10.84 6.35 15.28
N TRP A 324 -11.00 7.55 14.70
CA TRP A 324 -11.17 7.73 13.26
C TRP A 324 -9.99 7.18 12.47
N HIS A 325 -8.75 7.50 12.86
CA HIS A 325 -7.54 6.99 12.19
C HIS A 325 -7.35 5.47 12.32
N SER A 326 -8.10 4.82 13.21
CA SER A 326 -8.08 3.36 13.40
C SER A 326 -9.26 2.66 12.69
N ILE A 327 -10.33 3.39 12.36
CA ILE A 327 -11.54 2.85 11.71
C ILE A 327 -11.44 2.98 10.19
N VAL A 328 -10.89 4.08 9.67
CA VAL A 328 -10.85 4.37 8.23
C VAL A 328 -9.43 4.54 7.72
N SER A 329 -9.24 4.22 6.43
CA SER A 329 -7.94 4.37 5.78
C SER A 329 -7.58 5.86 5.54
N PRO A 330 -6.28 6.20 5.46
CA PRO A 330 -5.83 7.54 5.08
C PRO A 330 -6.41 8.02 3.74
N LEU A 331 -6.59 7.12 2.77
CA LEU A 331 -7.24 7.42 1.49
C LEU A 331 -8.73 7.75 1.67
N THR A 332 -9.42 7.13 2.63
CA THR A 332 -10.80 7.50 2.99
C THR A 332 -10.87 8.90 3.59
N ILE A 333 -9.95 9.23 4.50
CA ILE A 333 -9.86 10.58 5.09
C ILE A 333 -9.58 11.61 3.99
N ASN A 334 -8.69 11.28 3.04
CA ASN A 334 -8.41 12.11 1.88
C ASN A 334 -9.70 12.41 1.07
N ARG A 335 -10.50 11.37 0.77
CA ARG A 335 -11.79 11.53 0.08
C ARG A 335 -12.78 12.41 0.85
N TRP A 336 -12.83 12.28 2.18
CA TRP A 336 -13.69 13.15 3.00
C TRP A 336 -13.31 14.62 2.86
N ASN A 337 -12.02 14.92 2.81
CA ASN A 337 -11.50 16.26 2.62
C ASN A 337 -11.61 16.77 1.17
N HIS A 338 -12.20 16.00 0.26
CA HIS A 338 -12.49 16.42 -1.11
C HIS A 338 -13.95 16.77 -1.36
N TYR A 339 -14.91 16.44 -0.49
CA TYR A 339 -16.33 16.75 -0.76
C TYR A 339 -16.61 18.24 -0.95
N GLU A 340 -15.86 19.12 -0.27
CA GLU A 340 -16.04 20.57 -0.36
C GLU A 340 -15.58 21.09 -1.73
N GLY A 341 -16.46 21.86 -2.39
CA GLY A 341 -16.17 22.45 -3.71
C GLY A 341 -16.35 21.51 -4.91
N MET A 342 -16.85 20.28 -4.71
CA MET A 342 -17.16 19.36 -5.81
C MET A 342 -18.55 19.62 -6.41
N ASP A 343 -18.62 19.65 -7.74
CA ASP A 343 -19.89 19.75 -8.47
C ASP A 343 -20.88 18.63 -8.11
N PHE A 344 -20.37 17.42 -7.82
CA PHE A 344 -21.18 16.31 -7.31
C PHE A 344 -21.86 16.66 -5.98
N THR A 345 -21.11 17.18 -5.02
CA THR A 345 -21.62 17.55 -3.69
C THR A 345 -22.61 18.70 -3.80
N GLU A 346 -22.29 19.73 -4.58
CA GLU A 346 -23.18 20.88 -4.80
C GLU A 346 -24.50 20.47 -5.45
N THR A 347 -24.45 19.59 -6.44
CA THR A 347 -25.65 19.04 -7.08
C THR A 347 -26.45 18.18 -6.10
N ALA A 348 -25.79 17.34 -5.30
CA ALA A 348 -26.44 16.54 -4.27
C ALA A 348 -27.13 17.43 -3.22
N ILE A 349 -26.49 18.53 -2.80
CA ILE A 349 -27.07 19.52 -1.87
C ILE A 349 -28.35 20.12 -2.46
N GLN A 350 -28.31 20.59 -3.71
CA GLN A 350 -29.46 21.19 -4.39
C GLN A 350 -30.62 20.19 -4.56
N LEU A 351 -30.31 18.95 -4.97
CA LEU A 351 -31.33 17.93 -5.18
C LEU A 351 -31.96 17.46 -3.87
N SER A 352 -31.25 17.58 -2.74
CA SER A 352 -31.69 17.14 -1.41
C SER A 352 -32.52 18.19 -0.66
N LEU A 353 -32.66 19.43 -1.19
CA LEU A 353 -33.37 20.53 -0.53
C LEU A 353 -34.77 20.12 -0.06
N GLU A 354 -34.98 20.24 1.26
CA GLU A 354 -36.22 19.96 1.98
C GLU A 354 -36.76 18.51 1.86
N LYS A 355 -35.94 17.59 1.35
CA LYS A 355 -36.34 16.19 1.14
C LYS A 355 -35.88 15.26 2.24
N SER A 356 -36.59 14.16 2.40
CA SER A 356 -36.08 12.98 3.11
C SER A 356 -35.29 12.11 2.14
N ILE A 357 -34.01 11.88 2.43
CA ILE A 357 -33.08 11.22 1.52
C ILE A 357 -32.49 9.93 2.10
N LEU A 358 -32.09 9.02 1.22
CA LEU A 358 -31.30 7.83 1.52
C LEU A 358 -29.90 7.98 0.93
N VAL A 359 -28.87 8.00 1.77
CA VAL A 359 -27.47 8.01 1.34
C VAL A 359 -26.93 6.59 1.34
N LEU A 360 -26.41 6.15 0.19
CA LEU A 360 -25.76 4.86 -0.01
C LEU A 360 -24.28 5.08 -0.27
N GLY A 361 -23.42 4.56 0.60
CA GLY A 361 -21.96 4.61 0.44
C GLY A 361 -21.26 4.05 1.66
N SER A 362 -20.12 3.39 1.45
CA SER A 362 -19.26 2.86 2.52
C SER A 362 -18.34 3.93 3.09
N HIS A 363 -18.30 4.03 4.42
CA HIS A 363 -17.49 4.97 5.19
C HIS A 363 -17.65 6.42 4.70
N SER A 364 -18.84 6.78 4.22
CA SER A 364 -19.11 8.08 3.60
C SER A 364 -19.30 9.18 4.63
N THR A 365 -18.78 10.38 4.37
CA THR A 365 -19.14 11.59 5.14
C THR A 365 -20.05 12.54 4.37
N LEU A 366 -20.55 12.14 3.21
CA LEU A 366 -21.44 12.95 2.36
C LEU A 366 -22.67 13.46 3.13
N SER A 367 -23.21 12.64 4.04
CA SER A 367 -24.35 13.03 4.90
C SER A 367 -24.10 14.30 5.72
N LEU A 368 -22.84 14.62 6.07
CA LEU A 368 -22.49 15.85 6.78
C LEU A 368 -22.66 17.10 5.90
N HIS A 369 -22.43 16.97 4.59
CA HIS A 369 -22.60 18.04 3.63
C HIS A 369 -24.06 18.26 3.25
N LEU A 370 -24.88 17.20 3.28
CA LEU A 370 -26.30 17.26 2.94
C LEU A 370 -27.20 17.67 4.11
N ILE A 371 -26.70 17.68 5.34
CA ILE A 371 -27.54 17.92 6.53
C ILE A 371 -28.19 19.31 6.56
N HIS A 372 -27.59 20.30 5.90
CA HIS A 372 -28.14 21.65 5.87
C HIS A 372 -29.24 21.82 4.82
N SER A 373 -29.32 20.94 3.82
CA SER A 373 -30.37 20.98 2.79
C SER A 373 -31.47 19.95 3.01
N ALA A 374 -31.13 18.74 3.45
CA ALA A 374 -32.10 17.66 3.66
C ALA A 374 -32.92 17.80 4.96
N ASN A 375 -34.16 17.31 4.93
CA ASN A 375 -35.03 17.24 6.11
C ASN A 375 -34.64 16.08 7.03
N ILE A 376 -34.57 14.86 6.47
CA ILE A 376 -34.13 13.63 7.14
C ILE A 376 -33.15 12.91 6.22
N ILE A 377 -32.06 12.38 6.78
CA ILE A 377 -31.06 11.58 6.07
C ILE A 377 -31.04 10.18 6.68
N TYR A 378 -31.40 9.17 5.89
CA TYR A 378 -31.13 7.78 6.22
C TYR A 378 -29.78 7.41 5.62
N HIS A 379 -28.78 7.13 6.44
CA HIS A 379 -27.43 6.83 5.99
C HIS A 379 -27.12 5.36 6.25
N VAL A 380 -26.97 4.58 5.17
CA VAL A 380 -26.69 3.15 5.24
C VAL A 380 -25.19 2.91 5.19
N ASP A 381 -24.67 2.24 6.21
CA ASP A 381 -23.29 1.77 6.23
C ASP A 381 -23.23 0.43 6.95
N SER A 382 -22.52 -0.57 6.41
CA SER A 382 -22.45 -1.90 7.01
C SER A 382 -21.47 -2.01 8.19
N ASP A 383 -20.49 -1.12 8.29
CA ASP A 383 -19.48 -1.11 9.36
C ASP A 383 -20.05 -0.55 10.66
N PHE A 384 -20.18 -1.42 11.65
CA PHE A 384 -20.69 -1.07 12.97
C PHE A 384 -19.83 -0.03 13.69
N ARG A 385 -18.49 -0.12 13.61
CA ARG A 385 -17.57 0.80 14.27
C ARG A 385 -17.71 2.20 13.66
N PHE A 386 -17.76 2.27 12.33
CA PHE A 386 -18.00 3.52 11.62
C PHE A 386 -19.33 4.15 12.04
N ARG A 387 -20.45 3.40 12.01
CA ARG A 387 -21.76 3.92 12.40
C ARG A 387 -21.78 4.47 13.82
N GLN A 388 -21.25 3.72 14.79
CA GLN A 388 -21.22 4.17 16.18
C GLN A 388 -20.37 5.43 16.33
N LYS A 389 -19.18 5.45 15.74
CA LYS A 389 -18.29 6.60 15.84
C LYS A 389 -18.89 7.83 15.16
N PHE A 390 -19.44 7.68 13.96
CA PHE A 390 -20.13 8.72 13.23
C PHE A 390 -21.29 9.30 14.05
N GLN A 391 -22.17 8.46 14.61
CA GLN A 391 -23.26 8.94 15.48
C GLN A 391 -22.76 9.70 16.71
N ASN A 392 -21.69 9.22 17.35
CA ASN A 392 -21.13 9.88 18.53
C ASN A 392 -20.51 11.25 18.20
N SER A 393 -19.70 11.35 17.15
CA SER A 393 -19.04 12.61 16.76
C SER A 393 -20.04 13.63 16.21
N THR A 394 -21.12 13.17 15.57
CA THR A 394 -22.15 14.02 14.98
C THR A 394 -23.31 14.37 15.92
N GLY A 395 -23.44 13.68 17.06
CA GLY A 395 -24.62 13.79 17.95
C GLY A 395 -24.88 15.21 18.48
N LYS A 396 -23.84 16.07 18.58
CA LYS A 396 -23.99 17.49 18.94
C LYS A 396 -24.43 18.39 17.78
N LEU A 397 -24.20 17.96 16.53
CA LEU A 397 -24.48 18.71 15.29
C LEU A 397 -25.82 18.33 14.67
N CYS A 398 -26.22 17.06 14.83
CA CYS A 398 -27.29 16.44 14.08
C CYS A 398 -28.48 16.16 15.00
N SER A 399 -29.38 17.14 15.13
CA SER A 399 -30.65 17.06 15.87
C SER A 399 -31.59 15.95 15.36
N ASN A 400 -31.24 14.68 15.53
CA ASN A 400 -31.95 13.48 15.04
C ASN A 400 -32.20 13.44 13.52
N ARG A 401 -31.53 14.30 12.73
CA ARG A 401 -31.73 14.40 11.28
C ARG A 401 -30.98 13.35 10.48
N ILE A 402 -29.80 12.92 10.94
CA ILE A 402 -29.08 11.78 10.34
C ILE A 402 -29.40 10.51 11.14
N LYS A 403 -29.97 9.52 10.46
CA LYS A 403 -30.31 8.20 10.99
C LYS A 403 -29.39 7.17 10.36
N MET A 404 -28.33 6.79 11.07
CA MET A 404 -27.46 5.68 10.63
C MET A 404 -28.21 4.36 10.75
N VAL A 405 -28.14 3.53 9.71
CA VAL A 405 -28.70 2.18 9.67
C VAL A 405 -27.68 1.23 9.05
N ASP A 406 -27.76 -0.06 9.41
CA ASP A 406 -26.81 -1.07 8.92
C ASP A 406 -27.21 -1.70 7.58
N SER A 407 -28.44 -1.45 7.14
CA SER A 407 -29.03 -2.06 5.95
C SER A 407 -30.22 -1.23 5.48
N THR A 408 -30.51 -1.33 4.19
CA THR A 408 -31.64 -0.65 3.55
C THR A 408 -33.00 -1.18 4.05
N ASP A 409 -33.04 -2.39 4.58
CA ASP A 409 -34.26 -3.05 5.10
C ASP A 409 -34.85 -2.32 6.30
N LYS A 410 -34.03 -1.52 6.99
CA LYS A 410 -34.43 -0.71 8.15
C LYS A 410 -34.83 0.72 7.77
N VAL A 411 -34.79 1.06 6.48
CA VAL A 411 -35.16 2.37 5.97
C VAL A 411 -36.65 2.36 5.61
N PRO A 412 -37.46 3.30 6.12
CA PRO A 412 -38.84 3.48 5.67
C PRO A 412 -38.83 4.10 4.26
N LEU A 413 -38.69 3.26 3.23
CA LEU A 413 -38.55 3.69 1.84
C LEU A 413 -39.75 4.51 1.33
N ASP A 414 -40.94 4.33 1.92
CA ASP A 414 -42.14 5.13 1.64
C ASP A 414 -41.98 6.62 2.00
N GLN A 415 -41.03 6.94 2.88
CA GLN A 415 -40.70 8.31 3.29
C GLN A 415 -39.51 8.89 2.52
N VAL A 416 -38.84 8.12 1.67
CA VAL A 416 -37.64 8.56 0.95
C VAL A 416 -38.02 9.13 -0.41
N GLU A 417 -37.59 10.36 -0.66
CA GLU A 417 -37.89 11.10 -1.90
C GLU A 417 -36.72 11.08 -2.89
N LEU A 418 -35.49 10.84 -2.41
CA LEU A 418 -34.27 10.79 -3.20
C LEU A 418 -33.28 9.80 -2.59
N ILE A 419 -32.69 8.96 -3.42
CA ILE A 419 -31.49 8.17 -3.09
C ILE A 419 -30.28 8.91 -3.63
N VAL A 420 -29.32 9.20 -2.77
CA VAL A 420 -28.02 9.76 -3.13
C VAL A 420 -27.01 8.63 -3.03
N PHE A 421 -26.55 8.15 -4.18
CA PHE A 421 -25.46 7.20 -4.26
C PHE A 421 -24.14 7.96 -4.20
N ASP A 422 -23.36 7.70 -3.16
CA ASP A 422 -22.04 8.29 -3.01
C ASP A 422 -21.02 7.54 -3.87
N VAL A 423 -20.81 8.07 -5.08
CA VAL A 423 -19.80 7.57 -6.04
C VAL A 423 -18.36 7.73 -5.53
N ASN A 424 -18.16 8.43 -4.42
CA ASN A 424 -16.87 8.70 -3.79
C ASN A 424 -16.66 7.90 -2.50
N SER A 425 -17.58 6.99 -2.19
CA SER A 425 -17.48 6.14 -1.02
C SER A 425 -16.34 5.13 -1.14
N ASP A 426 -15.99 4.49 -0.02
CA ASP A 426 -14.90 3.53 0.02
C ASP A 426 -15.16 2.34 -0.95
N PRO A 427 -14.24 2.08 -1.91
CA PRO A 427 -14.42 1.06 -2.95
C PRO A 427 -14.17 -0.37 -2.47
N THR A 428 -14.01 -0.61 -1.17
CA THR A 428 -13.96 -1.97 -0.59
C THR A 428 -15.25 -2.76 -0.81
N VAL A 429 -16.38 -2.09 -1.05
CA VAL A 429 -17.63 -2.77 -1.40
C VAL A 429 -17.71 -3.03 -2.90
N SER A 430 -17.80 -4.31 -3.27
CA SER A 430 -17.89 -4.76 -4.66
C SER A 430 -19.02 -4.03 -5.41
N PRO A 431 -18.82 -3.68 -6.69
CA PRO A 431 -19.86 -3.09 -7.52
C PRO A 431 -21.18 -3.87 -7.50
N MET A 432 -21.11 -5.20 -7.39
CA MET A 432 -22.29 -6.07 -7.45
C MET A 432 -23.15 -6.01 -6.18
N GLU A 433 -22.58 -5.68 -5.02
CA GLU A 433 -23.36 -5.50 -3.80
C GLU A 433 -24.24 -4.24 -3.92
N PHE A 434 -23.75 -3.17 -4.54
CA PHE A 434 -24.58 -2.00 -4.85
C PHE A 434 -25.69 -2.31 -5.86
N VAL A 435 -25.39 -3.11 -6.89
CA VAL A 435 -26.39 -3.59 -7.87
C VAL A 435 -27.50 -4.40 -7.19
N LYS A 436 -27.15 -5.19 -6.17
CA LYS A 436 -28.08 -5.95 -5.32
C LYS A 436 -28.95 -5.05 -4.47
N ILE A 437 -28.34 -4.12 -3.74
CA ILE A 437 -29.03 -3.16 -2.89
C ILE A 437 -30.05 -2.36 -3.73
N LEU A 438 -29.62 -1.81 -4.86
CA LEU A 438 -30.49 -1.00 -5.72
C LEU A 438 -31.60 -1.82 -6.38
N LYS A 439 -31.35 -3.09 -6.74
CA LYS A 439 -32.41 -3.97 -7.25
C LYS A 439 -33.51 -4.15 -6.22
N LYS A 440 -33.13 -4.43 -4.96
CA LYS A 440 -34.09 -4.62 -3.87
C LYS A 440 -34.91 -3.35 -3.63
N ILE A 441 -34.26 -2.18 -3.58
CA ILE A 441 -34.98 -0.91 -3.43
C ILE A 441 -35.94 -0.66 -4.59
N ARG A 442 -35.57 -1.00 -5.83
CA ARG A 442 -36.45 -0.86 -7.00
C ARG A 442 -37.65 -1.81 -6.96
N GLU A 443 -37.51 -2.99 -6.39
CA GLU A 443 -38.62 -3.94 -6.16
C GLU A 443 -39.62 -3.39 -5.12
N ASP A 444 -39.12 -2.78 -4.04
CA ASP A 444 -39.94 -2.26 -2.94
C ASP A 444 -40.51 -0.85 -3.21
N ALA A 445 -39.77 0.00 -3.92
CA ALA A 445 -40.08 1.40 -4.14
C ALA A 445 -39.60 1.88 -5.53
N PRO A 446 -40.30 1.49 -6.61
CA PRO A 446 -39.83 1.67 -7.99
C PRO A 446 -39.65 3.13 -8.41
N ASN A 447 -40.39 4.06 -7.81
CA ASN A 447 -40.47 5.46 -8.26
C ASN A 447 -39.49 6.42 -7.56
N ILE A 448 -38.70 5.97 -6.58
CA ILE A 448 -37.78 6.87 -5.87
C ILE A 448 -36.69 7.34 -6.85
N ARG A 449 -36.43 8.65 -6.93
CA ARG A 449 -35.36 9.17 -7.79
C ARG A 449 -34.00 8.77 -7.23
N ILE A 450 -33.04 8.45 -8.11
CA ILE A 450 -31.66 8.17 -7.72
C ILE A 450 -30.76 9.25 -8.34
N PHE A 451 -29.86 9.79 -7.54
CA PHE A 451 -28.77 10.65 -7.98
C PHE A 451 -27.43 9.95 -7.69
N PRO A 452 -26.49 9.95 -8.64
CA PRO A 452 -26.58 10.45 -10.03
C PRO A 452 -27.48 9.59 -10.92
N GLU A 453 -28.16 10.18 -11.91
CA GLU A 453 -29.09 9.43 -12.81
C GLU A 453 -28.36 8.55 -13.85
N ASN A 454 -27.14 8.94 -14.25
CA ASN A 454 -26.35 8.28 -15.30
C ASN A 454 -25.19 7.44 -14.73
N LEU A 455 -25.37 6.88 -13.54
CA LEU A 455 -24.36 6.09 -12.86
C LEU A 455 -24.17 4.74 -13.55
N HIS A 456 -22.94 4.42 -13.95
CA HIS A 456 -22.58 3.18 -14.63
C HIS A 456 -21.21 2.68 -14.21
N LEU A 457 -21.00 1.37 -14.34
CA LEU A 457 -19.68 0.78 -14.20
C LEU A 457 -18.90 1.03 -15.50
N GLN A 458 -17.73 1.64 -15.38
CA GLN A 458 -16.83 1.97 -16.48
C GLN A 458 -15.62 1.04 -16.41
N ALA A 459 -15.13 0.57 -17.56
CA ALA A 459 -13.86 -0.14 -17.65
C ALA A 459 -12.91 0.53 -18.65
N SER A 460 -11.62 0.56 -18.33
CA SER A 460 -10.57 1.01 -19.23
C SER A 460 -9.47 -0.03 -19.38
N GLN A 461 -9.12 -0.32 -20.64
CA GLN A 461 -7.89 -1.02 -20.95
C GLN A 461 -6.74 -0.04 -20.77
N ILE A 462 -5.75 -0.43 -19.99
CA ILE A 462 -4.60 0.42 -19.70
C ILE A 462 -3.29 -0.29 -20.03
N LYS A 463 -2.33 0.53 -20.44
CA LYS A 463 -0.92 0.17 -20.42
C LYS A 463 -0.34 0.68 -19.11
N LEU A 464 0.34 -0.19 -18.38
CA LEU A 464 1.06 0.14 -17.16
C LEU A 464 2.53 0.45 -17.47
N GLY A 465 3.13 1.29 -16.65
CA GLY A 465 4.59 1.39 -16.57
C GLY A 465 5.16 0.17 -15.87
N ASP A 466 5.99 0.40 -14.85
CA ASP A 466 6.68 -0.69 -14.17
C ASP A 466 5.76 -1.60 -13.33
N LEU A 467 4.55 -1.15 -12.94
CA LEU A 467 3.58 -1.98 -12.21
C LEU A 467 3.20 -3.27 -12.98
N SER A 468 3.34 -3.29 -14.31
CA SER A 468 3.16 -4.51 -15.13
C SER A 468 4.07 -5.67 -14.70
N LYS A 469 5.20 -5.39 -14.03
CA LYS A 469 6.16 -6.42 -13.58
C LYS A 469 5.59 -7.34 -12.49
N ARG A 470 4.60 -6.89 -11.70
CA ARG A 470 3.95 -7.69 -10.64
C ARG A 470 3.27 -8.96 -11.14
N ARG A 471 3.12 -9.14 -12.47
CA ARG A 471 2.46 -10.31 -13.08
C ARG A 471 3.17 -10.79 -14.34
N SER A 472 4.50 -10.80 -14.30
CA SER A 472 5.31 -11.19 -15.45
C SER A 472 5.51 -12.72 -15.52
N ASN A 473 5.44 -13.31 -16.72
CA ASN A 473 5.66 -14.74 -16.95
C ASN A 473 7.14 -15.15 -16.94
N TYR A 474 8.01 -14.41 -16.25
CA TYR A 474 9.44 -14.73 -16.21
C TYR A 474 9.67 -15.99 -15.39
N THR A 475 10.42 -16.93 -15.95
CA THR A 475 10.78 -18.20 -15.30
C THR A 475 12.25 -18.25 -14.89
N LYS A 476 12.98 -17.15 -15.05
CA LYS A 476 14.40 -17.07 -14.72
C LYS A 476 14.71 -15.81 -13.95
N VAL A 477 15.61 -15.96 -12.99
CA VAL A 477 16.23 -14.88 -12.22
C VAL A 477 17.73 -15.03 -12.41
N ASP A 478 18.36 -14.08 -13.10
CA ASP A 478 19.72 -14.21 -13.62
C ASP A 478 19.93 -15.54 -14.38
N GLU A 479 20.88 -16.37 -13.95
CA GLU A 479 21.09 -17.69 -14.55
C GLU A 479 20.19 -18.81 -14.00
N PHE A 480 19.41 -18.55 -12.95
CA PHE A 480 18.68 -19.59 -12.22
C PHE A 480 17.28 -19.84 -12.79
N ASP A 481 16.92 -21.10 -12.93
CA ASP A 481 15.56 -21.53 -13.26
C ASP A 481 14.66 -21.43 -12.02
N TYR A 482 13.69 -20.53 -12.08
CA TYR A 482 12.74 -20.18 -11.03
C TYR A 482 11.32 -20.66 -11.34
N THR A 483 11.17 -21.60 -12.27
CA THR A 483 9.85 -22.09 -12.70
C THR A 483 8.99 -22.61 -11.53
N ASP A 484 9.58 -23.23 -10.50
CA ASP A 484 8.83 -23.70 -9.30
C ASP A 484 8.17 -22.54 -8.55
N PHE A 485 8.89 -21.43 -8.43
CA PHE A 485 8.41 -20.25 -7.74
C PHE A 485 7.21 -19.64 -8.46
N VAL A 486 7.35 -19.50 -9.78
CA VAL A 486 6.32 -18.93 -10.65
C VAL A 486 5.09 -19.83 -10.73
N GLU A 487 5.27 -21.15 -10.73
CA GLU A 487 4.15 -22.10 -10.70
C GLU A 487 3.39 -22.05 -9.38
N LEU A 488 4.06 -21.68 -8.29
CA LEU A 488 3.48 -21.57 -6.97
C LEU A 488 2.81 -20.22 -6.71
N SER A 489 3.38 -19.12 -7.22
CA SER A 489 2.80 -17.78 -7.19
C SER A 489 1.70 -17.59 -8.23
N ARG A 490 1.66 -18.44 -9.27
CA ARG A 490 0.53 -18.53 -10.20
C ARG A 490 -0.73 -18.87 -9.41
N PRO A 491 -1.76 -18.01 -9.45
CA PRO A 491 -3.03 -18.38 -8.84
C PRO A 491 -3.51 -19.68 -9.48
N LEU A 492 -3.79 -20.69 -8.67
CA LEU A 492 -4.48 -21.91 -9.09
C LEU A 492 -5.68 -21.52 -9.98
N PRO A 493 -6.04 -22.30 -11.02
CA PRO A 493 -7.26 -22.05 -11.79
C PRO A 493 -8.49 -22.27 -10.89
N ILE A 494 -8.83 -21.24 -10.11
CA ILE A 494 -9.92 -21.25 -9.14
C ILE A 494 -11.08 -20.45 -9.73
N VAL A 495 -12.24 -21.08 -9.73
CA VAL A 495 -13.53 -20.55 -10.16
C VAL A 495 -13.99 -19.47 -9.17
N PHE A 496 -13.79 -18.20 -9.56
CA PHE A 496 -14.29 -16.90 -9.06
C PHE A 496 -15.06 -16.79 -7.73
N ASP A 497 -14.60 -15.83 -6.90
CA ASP A 497 -15.47 -15.04 -6.00
C ASP A 497 -15.12 -13.53 -5.96
N HIS A 498 -13.86 -13.12 -5.70
CA HIS A 498 -13.46 -11.71 -5.66
C HIS A 498 -11.95 -11.56 -5.85
N HIS A 499 -11.46 -11.06 -6.99
CA HIS A 499 -10.05 -10.61 -7.12
C HIS A 499 -9.89 -9.52 -8.19
N LEU A 500 -10.76 -8.49 -8.17
CA LEU A 500 -10.25 -7.21 -8.63
C LEU A 500 -9.39 -6.68 -7.48
N GLU A 501 -8.09 -6.50 -7.74
CA GLU A 501 -7.22 -5.86 -6.76
C GLU A 501 -7.69 -4.41 -6.59
N LEU A 502 -7.56 -3.84 -5.40
CA LEU A 502 -7.93 -2.45 -5.15
C LEU A 502 -6.66 -1.62 -5.04
N LEU A 503 -6.30 -0.89 -6.09
CA LEU A 503 -5.05 -0.13 -6.15
C LEU A 503 -5.30 1.37 -6.35
N PRO A 504 -4.50 2.25 -5.72
CA PRO A 504 -4.47 3.67 -6.03
C PRO A 504 -3.71 3.89 -7.35
N ILE A 505 -4.39 3.79 -8.49
CA ILE A 505 -3.72 3.82 -9.82
C ILE A 505 -3.00 5.14 -10.10
N TRP A 506 -3.37 6.22 -9.40
CA TRP A 506 -2.67 7.49 -9.46
C TRP A 506 -1.21 7.43 -9.00
N GLU A 507 -0.81 6.40 -8.24
CA GLU A 507 0.57 6.14 -7.79
C GLU A 507 1.44 5.46 -8.86
N TYR A 508 0.87 5.05 -10.00
CA TYR A 508 1.59 4.27 -10.99
C TYR A 508 1.48 4.90 -12.37
N GLU A 509 2.60 4.99 -13.09
CA GLU A 509 2.57 5.43 -14.48
C GLU A 509 1.63 4.52 -15.29
N ASN A 510 0.66 5.13 -15.98
CA ASN A 510 -0.29 4.41 -16.79
C ASN A 510 -0.79 5.26 -17.97
N THR A 511 -1.27 4.59 -19.01
CA THR A 511 -1.92 5.22 -20.15
C THR A 511 -3.20 4.48 -20.50
N ILE A 512 -4.31 5.21 -20.61
CA ILE A 512 -5.59 4.67 -21.08
C ILE A 512 -5.49 4.38 -22.58
N ILE A 513 -5.74 3.11 -22.94
CA ILE A 513 -5.78 2.64 -24.34
C ILE A 513 -7.18 2.83 -24.89
N SER A 514 -8.18 2.34 -24.17
CA SER A 514 -9.59 2.46 -24.53
C SER A 514 -10.48 2.41 -23.30
N THR A 515 -11.70 2.91 -23.44
CA THR A 515 -12.69 2.99 -22.37
C THR A 515 -14.01 2.46 -22.87
N THR A 516 -14.63 1.54 -22.12
CA THR A 516 -15.90 0.88 -22.45
C THR A 516 -16.84 0.93 -21.28
N LYS A 517 -18.07 1.40 -21.50
CA LYS A 517 -19.13 1.36 -20.50
C LYS A 517 -19.62 -0.07 -20.37
N ILE A 518 -19.63 -0.60 -19.15
CA ILE A 518 -19.96 -1.99 -18.86
C ILE A 518 -21.46 -2.15 -18.67
N PHE A 519 -22.06 -1.51 -17.66
CA PHE A 519 -23.51 -1.51 -17.47
C PHE A 519 -23.99 -0.27 -16.72
N ASP A 520 -25.23 0.14 -16.98
CA ASP A 520 -25.93 1.15 -16.21
C ASP A 520 -26.39 0.59 -14.86
N LEU A 521 -26.03 1.24 -13.76
CA LEU A 521 -26.42 0.78 -12.43
C LEU A 521 -27.94 0.92 -12.20
N ILE A 522 -28.53 1.96 -12.79
CA ILE A 522 -29.93 2.36 -12.59
C ILE A 522 -30.84 1.85 -13.73
N GLY A 523 -30.27 1.32 -14.83
CA GLY A 523 -31.01 0.83 -15.99
C GLY A 523 -31.79 -0.48 -15.75
N GLU A 524 -32.79 -0.74 -16.60
CA GLU A 524 -33.59 -1.98 -16.56
C GLU A 524 -32.85 -3.20 -17.14
N GLU A 525 -32.00 -2.98 -18.15
CA GLU A 525 -31.19 -4.04 -18.77
C GLU A 525 -29.87 -4.20 -18.04
N ARG A 526 -29.59 -5.43 -17.58
CA ARG A 526 -28.28 -5.82 -17.04
C ARG A 526 -27.70 -6.88 -17.96
N PRO A 527 -26.53 -6.64 -18.58
CA PRO A 527 -25.90 -7.65 -19.40
C PRO A 527 -25.59 -8.86 -18.54
N THR A 528 -25.86 -10.06 -19.07
CA THR A 528 -25.39 -11.31 -18.46
C THR A 528 -23.93 -11.58 -18.80
N GLU A 529 -23.44 -10.97 -19.87
CA GLU A 529 -22.12 -11.21 -20.46
C GLU A 529 -21.69 -10.01 -21.30
N ILE A 530 -20.39 -9.67 -21.25
CA ILE A 530 -19.76 -8.62 -22.07
C ILE A 530 -18.42 -9.15 -22.57
N ASP A 531 -18.23 -9.12 -23.89
CA ASP A 531 -16.95 -9.42 -24.50
C ASP A 531 -16.18 -8.12 -24.79
N LEU A 532 -15.01 -7.97 -24.19
CA LEU A 532 -14.07 -6.91 -24.47
C LEU A 532 -12.93 -7.45 -25.32
N LYS A 533 -12.74 -6.88 -26.51
CA LYS A 533 -11.56 -7.16 -27.32
C LYS A 533 -10.34 -6.49 -26.69
N LEU A 534 -9.30 -7.26 -26.41
CA LEU A 534 -8.05 -6.77 -25.83
C LEU A 534 -7.14 -6.18 -26.92
N ASP A 535 -6.63 -4.97 -26.67
CA ASP A 535 -5.50 -4.44 -27.42
C ASP A 535 -4.22 -5.17 -27.01
N ASP A 536 -3.31 -5.41 -27.94
CA ASP A 536 -2.06 -6.11 -27.68
C ASP A 536 -1.19 -5.41 -26.62
N LYS A 537 -1.36 -4.10 -26.43
CA LYS A 537 -0.65 -3.29 -25.42
C LYS A 537 -1.31 -3.27 -24.04
N THR A 538 -2.41 -3.99 -23.86
CA THR A 538 -3.16 -4.00 -22.61
C THR A 538 -2.43 -4.85 -21.58
N ASP A 539 -2.03 -4.20 -20.49
CA ASP A 539 -1.43 -4.87 -19.32
C ASP A 539 -2.49 -5.14 -18.25
N ALA A 540 -3.50 -4.27 -18.14
CA ALA A 540 -4.56 -4.42 -17.16
C ALA A 540 -5.86 -3.71 -17.58
N ILE A 541 -6.93 -4.02 -16.84
CA ILE A 541 -8.25 -3.42 -17.00
C ILE A 541 -8.67 -2.83 -15.67
N ILE A 542 -8.98 -1.54 -15.68
CA ILE A 542 -9.43 -0.81 -14.50
C ILE A 542 -10.94 -0.62 -14.55
N PHE A 543 -11.61 -0.80 -13.42
CA PHE A 543 -13.02 -0.57 -13.22
C PHE A 543 -13.27 0.49 -12.15
N TRP A 544 -14.25 1.38 -12.39
CA TRP A 544 -14.70 2.38 -11.42
C TRP A 544 -16.15 2.82 -11.72
N TRP A 545 -16.76 3.49 -10.74
CA TRP A 545 -18.08 4.13 -10.92
C TRP A 545 -17.93 5.49 -11.61
N ALA A 546 -18.67 5.69 -12.71
CA ALA A 546 -18.68 6.94 -13.47
C ALA A 546 -20.11 7.49 -13.59
N THR A 547 -20.23 8.82 -13.66
CA THR A 547 -21.53 9.52 -13.75
C THR A 547 -21.80 10.16 -15.11
N GLY A 548 -20.89 9.98 -16.06
CA GLY A 548 -20.93 10.59 -17.39
C GLY A 548 -19.82 10.06 -18.29
N GLU A 549 -19.61 10.71 -19.44
CA GLU A 549 -18.44 10.46 -20.28
C GLU A 549 -17.16 10.85 -19.52
N LEU A 550 -16.03 10.28 -19.90
CA LEU A 550 -14.75 10.44 -19.22
C LEU A 550 -14.31 11.91 -19.00
N GLN A 551 -14.75 12.86 -19.85
CA GLN A 551 -14.47 14.31 -19.70
C GLN A 551 -15.53 15.09 -18.90
N LYS A 552 -16.65 14.45 -18.58
CA LYS A 552 -17.80 15.01 -17.85
C LYS A 552 -18.10 14.18 -16.59
N ASP A 553 -17.18 13.30 -16.21
CA ASP A 553 -17.34 12.48 -15.03
C ASP A 553 -17.22 13.37 -13.81
N MET A 554 -18.23 13.30 -12.95
CA MET A 554 -18.27 14.07 -11.70
C MET A 554 -17.77 13.22 -10.52
N SER A 555 -17.31 11.99 -10.77
CA SER A 555 -16.76 11.09 -9.75
C SER A 555 -15.39 11.56 -9.22
N THR A 556 -15.03 11.19 -7.98
CA THR A 556 -13.68 11.41 -7.44
C THR A 556 -12.63 10.45 -7.99
N ASN A 557 -12.89 9.72 -9.07
CA ASN A 557 -11.88 8.81 -9.62
C ASN A 557 -10.94 9.51 -10.59
N LEU A 558 -11.41 10.56 -11.27
CA LEU A 558 -10.65 11.24 -12.31
C LEU A 558 -10.59 12.75 -12.08
N ASP A 559 -9.43 13.33 -12.32
CA ASP A 559 -9.25 14.75 -12.55
C ASP A 559 -9.11 14.98 -14.06
N VAL A 560 -10.02 15.78 -14.61
CA VAL A 560 -10.06 16.15 -16.02
C VAL A 560 -9.65 17.61 -16.13
N ASP A 561 -8.45 17.85 -16.66
CA ASP A 561 -8.01 19.19 -17.09
C ASP A 561 -7.95 19.23 -18.62
N ASP A 562 -7.99 20.42 -19.22
CA ASP A 562 -8.13 20.72 -20.67
C ASP A 562 -7.12 20.01 -21.59
N LYS A 563 -6.13 19.28 -21.03
CA LYS A 563 -5.07 18.60 -21.79
C LYS A 563 -4.75 17.17 -21.34
N LYS A 564 -5.22 16.66 -20.19
CA LYS A 564 -4.93 15.29 -19.70
C LYS A 564 -5.99 14.79 -18.71
N ILE A 565 -6.31 13.50 -18.78
CA ILE A 565 -7.05 12.77 -17.74
C ILE A 565 -6.04 12.17 -16.76
N ARG A 566 -6.27 12.35 -15.46
CA ARG A 566 -5.48 11.75 -14.39
C ARG A 566 -6.39 11.05 -13.40
N TRP A 567 -5.90 9.98 -12.78
CA TRP A 567 -6.57 9.41 -11.61
C TRP A 567 -6.40 10.38 -10.44
N ARG A 568 -7.50 10.67 -9.74
CA ARG A 568 -7.49 11.61 -8.63
C ARG A 568 -6.71 11.03 -7.46
N ARG A 569 -5.92 11.86 -6.78
CA ARG A 569 -5.20 11.48 -5.56
C ARG A 569 -6.17 11.10 -4.44
N GLY A 570 -5.86 10.06 -3.69
CA GLY A 570 -6.77 9.53 -2.66
C GLY A 570 -7.87 8.59 -3.18
N SER A 571 -8.00 8.43 -4.49
CA SER A 571 -8.90 7.44 -5.10
C SER A 571 -8.22 6.07 -5.21
N GLN A 572 -9.03 5.02 -5.25
CA GLN A 572 -8.60 3.65 -5.56
C GLN A 572 -9.55 3.06 -6.59
N GLN A 573 -9.02 2.19 -7.43
CA GLN A 573 -9.77 1.55 -8.49
C GLN A 573 -9.62 0.04 -8.42
N TRP A 574 -10.65 -0.65 -8.87
CA TRP A 574 -10.61 -2.09 -9.03
C TRP A 574 -9.83 -2.44 -10.30
N ILE A 575 -8.82 -3.30 -10.22
CA ILE A 575 -7.97 -3.65 -11.35
C ILE A 575 -7.93 -5.16 -11.57
N HIS A 576 -8.02 -5.56 -12.85
CA HIS A 576 -7.74 -6.90 -13.35
C HIS A 576 -6.46 -6.86 -14.17
N PHE A 577 -5.38 -7.45 -13.67
CA PHE A 577 -4.16 -7.63 -14.46
C PHE A 577 -4.36 -8.73 -15.50
N ARG A 578 -3.94 -8.46 -16.74
CA ARG A 578 -3.92 -9.47 -17.80
C ARG A 578 -2.89 -10.54 -17.45
N ARG A 579 -3.24 -11.81 -17.61
CA ARG A 579 -2.39 -12.96 -17.22
C ARG A 579 -1.84 -13.72 -18.41
N ASP A 580 -2.61 -13.82 -19.48
CA ASP A 580 -2.25 -14.50 -20.71
C ASP A 580 -1.97 -13.48 -21.83
N ASP A 581 -0.70 -13.38 -22.22
CA ASP A 581 -0.24 -12.53 -23.32
C ASP A 581 -0.86 -12.94 -24.67
N LEU A 582 -1.35 -14.18 -24.78
CA LEU A 582 -2.05 -14.70 -25.96
C LEU A 582 -3.55 -14.39 -25.95
N ALA A 583 -4.13 -14.03 -24.80
CA ALA A 583 -5.56 -13.72 -24.71
C ALA A 583 -5.91 -12.54 -25.62
N LYS A 584 -6.94 -12.70 -26.45
CA LYS A 584 -7.41 -11.67 -27.40
C LYS A 584 -8.74 -11.06 -26.98
N ASN A 585 -9.48 -11.73 -26.11
CA ASN A 585 -10.73 -11.24 -25.58
C ASN A 585 -10.78 -11.46 -24.07
N LEU A 586 -11.52 -10.59 -23.40
CA LEU A 586 -11.88 -10.70 -22.01
C LEU A 586 -13.39 -10.78 -21.91
N ASN A 587 -13.88 -11.88 -21.38
CA ASN A 587 -15.29 -12.15 -21.21
C ASN A 587 -15.70 -11.84 -19.76
N ILE A 588 -16.62 -10.90 -19.57
CA ILE A 588 -17.13 -10.49 -18.26
C ILE A 588 -18.54 -11.01 -18.11
N GLN A 589 -18.74 -12.02 -17.26
CA GLN A 589 -20.03 -12.64 -17.00
C GLN A 589 -20.62 -12.13 -15.69
N PHE A 590 -21.93 -11.89 -15.65
CA PHE A 590 -22.64 -11.42 -14.47
C PHE A 590 -23.60 -12.51 -13.95
N ASP A 591 -23.25 -13.15 -12.84
CA ASP A 591 -24.15 -14.09 -12.14
C ASP A 591 -25.04 -13.30 -11.16
N LEU A 592 -26.21 -12.89 -11.65
CA LEU A 592 -27.20 -12.15 -10.86
C LEU A 592 -27.90 -13.00 -9.78
N LYS A 593 -27.73 -14.33 -9.78
CA LYS A 593 -28.26 -15.20 -8.71
C LYS A 593 -27.30 -15.24 -7.53
N LYS A 594 -25.99 -15.26 -7.81
CA LYS A 594 -24.93 -15.26 -6.80
C LYS A 594 -24.42 -13.87 -6.45
N TRP A 595 -24.82 -12.84 -7.19
CA TRP A 595 -24.35 -11.47 -7.06
C TRP A 595 -22.83 -11.36 -7.24
N ARG A 596 -22.34 -11.96 -8.32
CA ARG A 596 -20.91 -12.00 -8.67
C ARG A 596 -20.71 -11.66 -10.14
N PHE A 597 -19.52 -11.18 -10.48
CA PHE A 597 -19.06 -11.17 -11.87
C PHE A 597 -17.80 -12.02 -12.01
N ARG A 598 -17.64 -12.64 -13.17
CA ARG A 598 -16.52 -13.50 -13.55
C ARG A 598 -15.81 -12.90 -14.74
N ILE A 599 -14.49 -12.87 -14.72
CA ILE A 599 -13.66 -12.35 -15.80
C ILE A 599 -12.85 -13.50 -16.40
N GLU A 600 -13.04 -13.82 -17.67
CA GLU A 600 -12.31 -14.91 -18.33
C GLU A 600 -11.49 -14.37 -19.49
N GLU A 601 -10.18 -14.66 -19.47
CA GLU A 601 -9.27 -14.38 -20.57
C GLU A 601 -9.38 -15.51 -21.60
N ILE A 602 -9.76 -15.15 -22.83
CA ILE A 602 -9.99 -16.10 -23.91
C ILE A 602 -8.86 -15.99 -24.92
N SER A 603 -8.04 -17.05 -24.97
CA SER A 603 -7.02 -17.28 -25.98
C SER A 603 -7.64 -18.04 -27.17
N ILE A 604 -7.38 -17.55 -28.39
CA ILE A 604 -7.89 -18.15 -29.63
C ILE A 604 -6.95 -19.25 -30.10
#